data_AF-A0AB38FKG2-F1
#
_entry.id   AF-A0AB38FKG2-F1
#
_cell.length_a   1.000
_cell.length_b   1.000
_cell.length_c   1.000
_cell.angle_alpha   90.00
_cell.angle_beta   90.00
_cell.angle_gamma   90.00
#
_symmetry.space_group_name_H-M   'P 1'
#
loop_
_entity.id
_entity.type
_entity.pdbx_description
1 polymer ?
#
loop_
_entity_poly.entity_id
_entity_poly.type
_entity_poly.pdbx_seq_one_letter_code
_entity_poly.pdbx_strand_id
1 'polypeptide(L)'
;MPTDSDTRRAGKPRAARASFAAAISTSLEWYDFFIYATAAALVFNTTFFATDSQVVAALNSFATVAVGFIARPVGGVLAGHFGDKVGRKPVLVAAIVMMAVATALIGLVPNTQLVWLAPTILVTLRICQGLAVGAQWGGAVLLATENAPAGRRGFYGSFAQLGVPIGVVLGNVVFLVITAVFDSESFLAWAWRIPFWISLVMLPVAFVIHRYLEETPEFQELSKKLAEAPVARKSPILQVLRKNPGTVLTAAGANAIGVIFFYTMITGSVQFATTYLGIERSTVLGFILAACVLMIPLVPLAGYLSDLYGRKLIFGIGTAGMLLWGIPMWLMIGHSSQGTLWPFALAVFGAVIVMSFQTGTQGTLFAELFPPEIRFSGASLGYQISAIIGGFSPMVMVLLINGDASNAWRVGAFLAGAGAIGLLCLVAIVRKYSPPDVQQTPARRSTVAA
;
A
#
# COMPACT_ATOMS: atom_id res chain seq x y z
N MET A 1 -20.26 30.20 26.16
CA MET A 1 -20.00 28.78 25.87
C MET A 1 -20.21 28.58 24.38
N PRO A 2 -19.23 28.07 23.61
CA PRO A 2 -19.47 27.75 22.20
C PRO A 2 -20.50 26.61 22.15
N THR A 3 -21.54 26.78 21.34
CA THR A 3 -22.57 25.76 21.13
C THR A 3 -21.98 24.59 20.36
N ASP A 4 -22.53 23.38 20.55
CA ASP A 4 -22.08 22.13 19.90
C ASP A 4 -22.10 22.18 18.35
N SER A 5 -22.71 23.23 17.77
CA SER A 5 -22.66 23.55 16.35
C SER A 5 -21.38 24.28 15.90
N ASP A 6 -20.79 25.12 16.75
CA ASP A 6 -19.57 25.89 16.42
C ASP A 6 -18.32 25.01 16.49
N THR A 7 -18.26 24.07 17.43
CA THR A 7 -17.22 23.03 17.50
C THR A 7 -17.29 22.07 16.30
N ARG A 8 -18.50 21.70 15.85
CA ARG A 8 -18.71 20.86 14.65
C ARG A 8 -18.36 21.55 13.33
N ARG A 9 -18.49 22.88 13.23
CA ARG A 9 -18.09 23.65 12.03
C ARG A 9 -16.58 23.91 12.00
N ALA A 10 -15.94 24.17 13.15
CA ALA A 10 -14.50 24.37 13.24
C ALA A 10 -13.67 23.09 12.97
N GLY A 11 -14.21 21.89 13.27
CA GLY A 11 -13.52 20.61 13.05
C GLY A 11 -13.47 20.12 11.58
N LYS A 12 -14.40 20.53 10.71
CA LYS A 12 -14.49 20.03 9.32
C LYS A 12 -13.36 20.53 8.40
N PRO A 13 -13.00 21.83 8.37
CA PRO A 13 -11.86 22.31 7.57
C PRO A 13 -10.53 21.72 8.05
N ARG A 14 -10.45 21.45 9.35
CA ARG A 14 -9.27 20.90 10.03
C ARG A 14 -9.03 19.43 9.67
N ALA A 15 -10.06 18.59 9.74
CA ALA A 15 -9.98 17.19 9.32
C ALA A 15 -9.68 17.01 7.83
N ALA A 16 -10.26 17.85 6.96
CA ALA A 16 -9.99 17.82 5.52
C ALA A 16 -8.54 18.19 5.18
N ARG A 17 -8.00 19.24 5.80
CA ARG A 17 -6.59 19.65 5.62
C ARG A 17 -5.62 18.58 6.10
N ALA A 18 -5.84 18.01 7.27
CA ALA A 18 -5.00 16.94 7.81
C ALA A 18 -5.03 15.68 6.92
N SER A 19 -6.21 15.29 6.43
CA SER A 19 -6.37 14.13 5.54
C SER A 19 -5.70 14.33 4.19
N PHE A 20 -5.78 15.54 3.62
CA PHE A 20 -5.12 15.86 2.35
C PHE A 20 -3.60 15.91 2.49
N ALA A 21 -3.09 16.50 3.57
CA ALA A 21 -1.66 16.55 3.84
C ALA A 21 -1.09 15.13 4.07
N ALA A 22 -1.83 14.26 4.77
CA ALA A 22 -1.48 12.85 4.92
C ALA A 22 -1.44 12.12 3.57
N ALA A 23 -2.41 12.36 2.68
CA ALA A 23 -2.43 11.76 1.34
C ALA A 23 -1.22 12.16 0.50
N ILE A 24 -0.80 13.43 0.53
CA ILE A 24 0.41 13.88 -0.21
C ILE A 24 1.65 13.23 0.39
N SER A 25 1.80 13.25 1.71
CA SER A 25 2.93 12.63 2.40
C SER A 25 3.07 11.15 2.04
N THR A 26 1.98 10.40 2.10
CA THR A 26 1.99 8.98 1.73
C THR A 26 2.22 8.78 0.23
N SER A 27 1.77 9.69 -0.63
CA SER A 27 2.03 9.64 -2.08
C SER A 27 3.52 9.71 -2.41
N LEU A 28 4.27 10.56 -1.71
CA LEU A 28 5.73 10.68 -1.89
C LEU A 28 6.46 9.40 -1.43
N GLU A 29 6.02 8.80 -0.33
CA GLU A 29 6.55 7.51 0.12
C GLU A 29 6.28 6.39 -0.90
N TRP A 30 5.07 6.36 -1.43
CA TRP A 30 4.65 5.35 -2.39
C TRP A 30 5.28 5.54 -3.77
N TYR A 31 5.56 6.78 -4.18
CA TYR A 31 6.29 7.09 -5.41
C TYR A 31 7.61 6.31 -5.47
N ASP A 32 8.47 6.45 -4.46
CA ASP A 32 9.78 5.77 -4.39
C ASP A 32 9.64 4.24 -4.47
N PHE A 33 8.60 3.71 -3.81
CA PHE A 33 8.35 2.28 -3.81
C PHE A 33 7.90 1.76 -5.17
N PHE A 34 7.07 2.52 -5.89
CA PHE A 34 6.53 2.13 -7.19
C PHE A 34 7.50 2.33 -8.33
N ILE A 35 8.31 3.39 -8.33
CA ILE A 35 9.36 3.51 -9.36
C ILE A 35 10.33 2.33 -9.31
N TYR A 36 10.63 1.83 -8.11
CA TYR A 36 11.43 0.63 -7.92
C TYR A 36 10.73 -0.62 -8.48
N ALA A 37 9.44 -0.81 -8.17
CA ALA A 37 8.68 -1.95 -8.65
C ALA A 37 8.56 -1.95 -10.19
N THR A 38 8.32 -0.79 -10.79
CA THR A 38 8.30 -0.60 -12.25
C THR A 38 9.66 -0.88 -12.88
N ALA A 39 10.76 -0.38 -12.29
CA ALA A 39 12.11 -0.70 -12.77
C ALA A 39 12.45 -2.19 -12.64
N ALA A 40 12.00 -2.85 -11.55
CA ALA A 40 12.13 -4.29 -11.38
C ALA A 40 11.38 -5.08 -12.47
N ALA A 41 10.18 -4.62 -12.86
CA ALA A 41 9.40 -5.23 -13.92
C ALA A 41 9.99 -5.02 -15.32
N LEU A 42 10.64 -3.88 -15.58
CA LEU A 42 11.03 -3.46 -16.92
C LEU A 42 12.53 -3.62 -17.24
N VAL A 43 13.41 -3.60 -16.23
CA VAL A 43 14.85 -3.34 -16.43
C VAL A 43 15.78 -4.23 -15.60
N PHE A 44 15.48 -4.50 -14.32
CA PHE A 44 16.48 -5.14 -13.44
C PHE A 44 16.82 -6.59 -13.85
N ASN A 45 15.87 -7.30 -14.47
CA ASN A 45 16.09 -8.64 -14.99
C ASN A 45 17.17 -8.67 -16.09
N THR A 46 17.35 -7.59 -16.85
CA THR A 46 18.41 -7.50 -17.88
C THR A 46 19.64 -6.75 -17.40
N THR A 47 19.50 -5.80 -16.46
CA THR A 47 20.59 -4.91 -16.03
C THR A 47 21.42 -5.45 -14.87
N PHE A 48 20.77 -6.16 -13.93
CA PHE A 48 21.41 -6.64 -12.71
C PHE A 48 21.33 -8.17 -12.56
N PHE A 49 20.33 -8.81 -13.15
CA PHE A 49 20.06 -10.23 -12.93
C PHE A 49 19.99 -11.04 -14.22
N ALA A 50 20.64 -10.56 -15.29
CA ALA A 50 20.69 -11.27 -16.56
C ALA A 50 21.29 -12.67 -16.39
N THR A 51 20.59 -13.66 -16.91
CA THR A 51 20.98 -15.08 -16.94
C THR A 51 20.32 -15.73 -18.16
N ASP A 52 20.73 -16.94 -18.51
CA ASP A 52 20.22 -17.68 -19.68
C ASP A 52 18.71 -17.99 -19.56
N SER A 53 18.17 -18.01 -18.35
CA SER A 53 16.73 -18.19 -18.09
C SER A 53 16.03 -16.87 -17.78
N GLN A 54 15.15 -16.43 -18.68
CA GLN A 54 14.31 -15.24 -18.45
C GLN A 54 13.46 -15.34 -17.17
N VAL A 55 13.02 -16.55 -16.82
CA VAL A 55 12.27 -16.82 -15.58
C VAL A 55 13.14 -16.54 -14.37
N VAL A 56 14.37 -17.09 -14.31
CA VAL A 56 15.29 -16.88 -13.18
C VAL A 56 15.68 -15.41 -13.06
N ALA A 57 15.95 -14.72 -14.18
CA ALA A 57 16.26 -13.30 -14.20
C ALA A 57 15.12 -12.45 -13.58
N ALA A 58 13.88 -12.76 -13.95
CA ALA A 58 12.70 -12.09 -13.42
C ALA A 58 12.45 -12.40 -11.93
N LEU A 59 12.67 -13.65 -11.50
CA LEU A 59 12.56 -14.03 -10.09
C LEU A 59 13.56 -13.28 -9.23
N ASN A 60 14.80 -13.18 -9.67
CA ASN A 60 15.84 -12.44 -8.96
C ASN A 60 15.51 -10.94 -8.89
N SER A 61 15.01 -10.36 -10.00
CA SER A 61 14.54 -8.97 -10.01
C SER A 61 13.44 -8.73 -8.97
N PHE A 62 12.37 -9.52 -8.97
CA PHE A 62 11.27 -9.36 -8.03
C PHE A 62 11.61 -9.79 -6.60
N ALA A 63 12.60 -10.66 -6.40
CA ALA A 63 13.13 -10.94 -5.07
C ALA A 63 13.61 -9.66 -4.38
N THR A 64 14.22 -8.74 -5.13
CA THR A 64 14.63 -7.45 -4.55
C THR A 64 13.44 -6.60 -4.09
N VAL A 65 12.30 -6.67 -4.78
CA VAL A 65 11.05 -6.00 -4.35
C VAL A 65 10.59 -6.60 -3.02
N ALA A 66 10.57 -7.94 -2.91
CA ALA A 66 10.17 -8.66 -1.70
C ALA A 66 11.08 -8.37 -0.50
N VAL A 67 12.41 -8.30 -0.71
CA VAL A 67 13.36 -7.94 0.37
C VAL A 67 13.01 -6.58 0.99
N GLY A 68 12.62 -5.60 0.18
CA GLY A 68 12.17 -4.30 0.68
C GLY A 68 10.97 -4.39 1.62
N PHE A 69 10.05 -5.34 1.42
CA PHE A 69 8.94 -5.57 2.34
C PHE A 69 9.36 -6.27 3.62
N ILE A 70 10.25 -7.27 3.53
CA ILE A 70 10.77 -8.00 4.69
C ILE A 70 11.53 -7.06 5.64
N ALA A 71 12.18 -6.03 5.11
CA ALA A 71 12.89 -5.03 5.91
C ALA A 71 11.94 -4.11 6.70
N ARG A 72 10.68 -3.91 6.28
CA ARG A 72 9.75 -2.94 6.92
C ARG A 72 9.47 -3.22 8.41
N PRO A 73 9.12 -4.45 8.84
CA PRO A 73 8.93 -4.73 10.27
C PRO A 73 10.19 -4.44 11.10
N VAL A 74 11.37 -4.77 10.58
CA VAL A 74 12.65 -4.51 11.24
C VAL A 74 12.85 -3.00 11.41
N GLY A 75 12.56 -2.22 10.36
CA GLY A 75 12.58 -0.77 10.40
C GLY A 75 11.65 -0.18 11.47
N GLY A 76 10.42 -0.68 11.55
CA GLY A 76 9.46 -0.25 12.58
C GLY A 76 9.92 -0.57 14.01
N VAL A 77 10.54 -1.72 14.24
CA VAL A 77 11.12 -2.09 15.54
C VAL A 77 12.28 -1.17 15.92
N LEU A 78 13.20 -0.93 14.99
CA LEU A 78 14.33 -0.01 15.19
C LEU A 78 13.84 1.41 15.47
N ALA A 79 12.88 1.89 14.68
CA ALA A 79 12.31 3.22 14.84
C ALA A 79 11.59 3.39 16.18
N GLY A 80 10.89 2.36 16.67
CA GLY A 80 10.33 2.36 18.01
C GLY A 80 11.42 2.45 19.09
N HIS A 81 12.43 1.58 19.02
CA HIS A 81 13.51 1.56 19.99
C HIS A 81 14.30 2.87 20.07
N PHE A 82 14.73 3.40 18.91
CA PHE A 82 15.45 4.66 18.87
C PHE A 82 14.53 5.85 19.14
N GLY A 83 13.26 5.79 18.69
CA GLY A 83 12.27 6.83 18.94
C GLY A 83 12.00 7.04 20.42
N ASP A 84 12.05 5.97 21.22
CA ASP A 84 11.89 6.03 22.67
C ASP A 84 13.16 6.54 23.39
N LYS A 85 14.35 6.42 22.78
CA LYS A 85 15.64 6.86 23.37
C LYS A 85 16.05 8.28 23.00
N VAL A 86 15.96 8.64 21.72
CA VAL A 86 16.45 9.92 21.18
C VAL A 86 15.31 10.85 20.74
N GLY A 87 14.06 10.41 20.91
CA GLY A 87 12.87 11.11 20.46
C GLY A 87 12.41 10.66 19.08
N ARG A 88 11.10 10.68 18.86
CA ARG A 88 10.46 10.16 17.62
C ARG A 88 10.72 11.03 16.40
N LYS A 89 10.85 12.35 16.59
CA LYS A 89 11.05 13.31 15.50
C LYS A 89 12.40 13.12 14.77
N PRO A 90 13.56 13.07 15.45
CA PRO A 90 14.83 12.80 14.79
C PRO A 90 14.85 11.49 14.01
N VAL A 91 14.20 10.45 14.54
CA VAL A 91 14.12 9.12 13.90
C VAL A 91 13.27 9.17 12.63
N LEU A 92 12.13 9.89 12.65
CA LEU A 92 11.29 10.06 11.47
C LEU A 92 12.03 10.84 10.36
N VAL A 93 12.70 11.93 10.70
CA VAL A 93 13.50 12.72 9.76
C VAL A 93 14.64 11.88 9.19
N ALA A 94 15.35 11.12 10.02
CA ALA A 94 16.41 10.22 9.58
C ALA A 94 15.89 9.15 8.62
N ALA A 95 14.70 8.59 8.87
CA ALA A 95 14.07 7.63 7.96
C ALA A 95 13.75 8.26 6.59
N ILE A 96 13.16 9.46 6.55
CA ILE A 96 12.84 10.17 5.30
C ILE A 96 14.11 10.44 4.49
N VAL A 97 15.16 10.94 5.14
CA VAL A 97 16.46 11.21 4.48
C VAL A 97 17.10 9.91 3.99
N MET A 98 17.11 8.86 4.82
CA MET A 98 17.63 7.54 4.45
C MET A 98 16.90 6.98 3.23
N MET A 99 15.58 7.10 3.18
CA MET A 99 14.78 6.65 2.04
C MET A 99 15.17 7.38 0.77
N ALA A 100 15.11 8.72 0.75
CA ALA A 100 15.40 9.51 -0.44
C ALA A 100 16.84 9.35 -0.93
N VAL A 101 17.82 9.30 -0.01
CA VAL A 101 19.22 9.06 -0.37
C VAL A 101 19.40 7.66 -0.94
N ALA A 102 18.82 6.62 -0.31
CA ALA A 102 18.88 5.27 -0.85
C ALA A 102 18.20 5.17 -2.23
N THR A 103 17.05 5.84 -2.43
CA THR A 103 16.37 5.93 -3.73
C THR A 103 17.29 6.56 -4.78
N ALA A 104 17.88 7.72 -4.49
CA ALA A 104 18.78 8.39 -5.44
C ALA A 104 20.02 7.55 -5.77
N LEU A 105 20.60 6.88 -4.76
CA LEU A 105 21.75 5.98 -4.95
C LEU A 105 21.41 4.77 -5.81
N ILE A 106 20.17 4.27 -5.80
CA ILE A 106 19.73 3.18 -6.70
C ILE A 106 19.88 3.61 -8.17
N GLY A 107 19.55 4.86 -8.49
CA GLY A 107 19.78 5.44 -9.82
C GLY A 107 21.25 5.56 -10.20
N LEU A 108 22.18 5.50 -9.24
CA LEU A 108 23.63 5.56 -9.48
C LEU A 108 24.30 4.18 -9.50
N VAL A 109 23.56 3.10 -9.25
CA VAL A 109 24.13 1.75 -9.27
C VAL A 109 24.58 1.40 -10.70
N PRO A 110 25.87 1.06 -10.90
CA PRO A 110 26.40 0.68 -12.22
C PRO A 110 25.84 -0.68 -12.66
N ASN A 111 25.85 -0.97 -13.96
CA ASN A 111 25.40 -2.27 -14.49
C ASN A 111 26.30 -3.41 -13.98
N THR A 112 25.76 -4.64 -13.88
CA THR A 112 26.57 -5.82 -13.48
C THR A 112 27.75 -6.09 -14.38
N GLN A 113 27.64 -5.74 -15.65
CA GLN A 113 28.72 -5.86 -16.63
C GLN A 113 29.93 -4.99 -16.27
N LEU A 114 29.72 -3.86 -15.58
CA LEU A 114 30.78 -2.96 -15.14
C LEU A 114 31.26 -3.30 -13.71
N VAL A 115 30.31 -3.62 -12.82
CA VAL A 115 30.60 -3.94 -11.41
C VAL A 115 29.80 -5.17 -11.02
N TRP A 116 30.47 -6.30 -10.83
CA TRP A 116 29.83 -7.57 -10.47
C TRP A 116 29.04 -7.50 -9.15
N LEU A 117 29.42 -6.60 -8.23
CA LEU A 117 28.76 -6.38 -6.94
C LEU A 117 27.47 -5.52 -7.05
N ALA A 118 27.14 -4.98 -8.22
CA ALA A 118 25.98 -4.12 -8.43
C ALA A 118 24.65 -4.67 -7.85
N PRO A 119 24.30 -5.96 -7.98
CA PRO A 119 23.08 -6.51 -7.42
C PRO A 119 23.08 -6.48 -5.89
N THR A 120 24.24 -6.71 -5.26
CA THR A 120 24.39 -6.63 -3.81
C THR A 120 24.21 -5.20 -3.31
N ILE A 121 24.77 -4.22 -4.03
CA ILE A 121 24.57 -2.80 -3.73
C ILE A 121 23.09 -2.44 -3.85
N LEU A 122 22.43 -2.82 -4.95
CA LEU A 122 21.00 -2.61 -5.18
C LEU A 122 20.16 -3.18 -4.03
N VAL A 123 20.39 -4.44 -3.65
CA VAL A 123 19.66 -5.11 -2.57
C VAL A 123 19.92 -4.42 -1.22
N THR A 124 21.16 -3.99 -0.96
CA THR A 124 21.51 -3.28 0.28
C THR A 124 20.75 -1.95 0.37
N LEU A 125 20.75 -1.16 -0.69
CA LEU A 125 19.97 0.09 -0.77
C LEU A 125 18.47 -0.17 -0.61
N ARG A 126 17.98 -1.28 -1.18
CA ARG A 126 16.57 -1.68 -1.05
C ARG A 126 16.20 -2.09 0.38
N ILE A 127 17.10 -2.72 1.12
CA ILE A 127 16.93 -2.99 2.55
C ILE A 127 16.86 -1.66 3.31
N CYS A 128 17.76 -0.71 3.04
CA CYS A 128 17.73 0.62 3.66
C CYS A 128 16.39 1.34 3.42
N GLN A 129 15.88 1.34 2.18
CA GLN A 129 14.55 1.88 1.87
C GLN A 129 13.44 1.17 2.66
N GLY A 130 13.46 -0.17 2.70
CA GLY A 130 12.45 -0.94 3.43
C GLY A 130 12.45 -0.65 4.93
N LEU A 131 13.63 -0.52 5.55
CA LEU A 131 13.79 -0.10 6.94
C LEU A 131 13.20 1.30 7.18
N ALA A 132 13.47 2.25 6.29
CA ALA A 132 12.95 3.62 6.39
C ALA A 132 11.41 3.68 6.32
N VAL A 133 10.80 2.99 5.34
CA VAL A 133 9.33 2.94 5.19
C VAL A 133 8.66 2.32 6.42
N GLY A 134 9.30 1.31 7.02
CA GLY A 134 8.85 0.67 8.26
C GLY A 134 8.64 1.65 9.43
N ALA A 135 9.40 2.74 9.45
CA ALA A 135 9.32 3.78 10.48
C ALA A 135 8.15 4.76 10.29
N GLN A 136 7.64 4.91 9.06
CA GLN A 136 6.72 6.00 8.68
C GLN A 136 5.23 5.61 8.73
N TRP A 137 4.87 4.42 8.24
CA TRP A 137 3.47 4.07 7.92
C TRP A 137 2.51 4.14 9.11
N GLY A 138 3.01 3.82 10.31
CA GLY A 138 2.21 3.95 11.53
C GLY A 138 1.72 5.39 11.71
N GLY A 139 2.61 6.38 11.74
CA GLY A 139 2.27 7.75 12.13
C GLY A 139 1.19 8.41 11.25
N ALA A 140 1.19 8.13 9.95
CA ALA A 140 0.27 8.74 8.99
C ALA A 140 -1.19 8.26 9.14
N VAL A 141 -1.42 6.96 9.39
CA VAL A 141 -2.77 6.39 9.54
C VAL A 141 -3.45 6.89 10.83
N LEU A 142 -2.66 7.13 11.88
CA LEU A 142 -3.12 7.68 13.14
C LEU A 142 -3.73 9.08 12.95
N LEU A 143 -2.98 9.96 12.30
CA LEU A 143 -3.39 11.35 12.07
C LEU A 143 -4.69 11.45 11.26
N ALA A 144 -4.85 10.58 10.26
CA ALA A 144 -6.02 10.58 9.38
C ALA A 144 -7.30 10.05 10.07
N THR A 145 -7.17 9.13 11.03
CA THR A 145 -8.33 8.44 11.62
C THR A 145 -8.81 9.03 12.95
N GLU A 146 -7.92 9.63 13.75
CA GLU A 146 -8.28 10.17 15.06
C GLU A 146 -9.03 11.51 14.98
N ASN A 147 -8.82 12.29 13.93
CA ASN A 147 -9.45 13.59 13.74
C ASN A 147 -10.76 13.54 12.94
N ALA A 148 -11.21 12.34 12.57
CA ALA A 148 -12.37 12.18 11.72
C ALA A 148 -13.69 12.41 12.49
N PRO A 149 -14.64 13.21 11.94
CA PRO A 149 -15.97 13.39 12.52
C PRO A 149 -16.69 12.06 12.76
N ALA A 150 -17.49 12.00 13.83
CA ALA A 150 -18.33 10.82 14.11
C ALA A 150 -19.23 10.49 12.90
N GLY A 151 -19.29 9.21 12.54
CA GLY A 151 -20.06 8.73 11.38
C GLY A 151 -19.44 8.99 10.01
N ARG A 152 -18.23 9.58 9.92
CA ARG A 152 -17.50 9.77 8.65
C ARG A 152 -16.08 9.22 8.67
N ARG A 153 -15.80 8.32 9.62
CA ARG A 153 -14.45 7.77 9.83
C ARG A 153 -13.97 7.02 8.59
N GLY A 154 -14.86 6.34 7.85
CA GLY A 154 -14.52 5.62 6.62
C GLY A 154 -14.06 6.56 5.53
N PHE A 155 -14.85 7.60 5.26
CA PHE A 155 -14.49 8.61 4.26
C PHE A 155 -13.14 9.27 4.55
N TYR A 156 -12.93 9.83 5.75
CA TYR A 156 -11.66 10.50 6.07
C TYR A 156 -10.48 9.53 6.22
N GLY A 157 -10.72 8.34 6.78
CA GLY A 157 -9.70 7.29 6.90
C GLY A 157 -9.19 6.78 5.55
N SER A 158 -10.03 6.83 4.50
CA SER A 158 -9.64 6.45 3.14
C SER A 158 -8.60 7.37 2.51
N PHE A 159 -8.45 8.61 2.97
CA PHE A 159 -7.48 9.56 2.40
C PHE A 159 -6.04 9.13 2.65
N ALA A 160 -5.75 8.45 3.76
CA ALA A 160 -4.44 7.85 3.97
C ALA A 160 -4.09 6.83 2.87
N GLN A 161 -5.11 6.15 2.34
CA GLN A 161 -4.96 5.14 1.29
C GLN A 161 -4.87 5.74 -0.11
N LEU A 162 -5.27 7.01 -0.32
CA LEU A 162 -5.08 7.72 -1.59
C LEU A 162 -3.61 7.89 -1.97
N GLY A 163 -2.71 7.85 -0.99
CA GLY A 163 -1.27 7.86 -1.24
C GLY A 163 -0.82 6.79 -2.23
N VAL A 164 -1.44 5.61 -2.18
CA VAL A 164 -1.11 4.48 -3.04
C VAL A 164 -1.36 4.79 -4.52
N PRO A 165 -2.62 5.05 -4.97
CA PRO A 165 -2.87 5.34 -6.39
C PRO A 165 -2.20 6.62 -6.87
N ILE A 166 -2.09 7.66 -6.03
CA ILE A 166 -1.41 8.90 -6.42
C ILE A 166 0.09 8.64 -6.61
N GLY A 167 0.74 7.88 -5.72
CA GLY A 167 2.14 7.49 -5.87
C GLY A 167 2.41 6.72 -7.17
N VAL A 168 1.51 5.77 -7.54
CA VAL A 168 1.61 5.06 -8.83
C VAL A 168 1.46 6.02 -9.99
N VAL A 169 0.49 6.94 -9.95
CA VAL A 169 0.29 7.94 -11.02
C VAL A 169 1.54 8.79 -11.19
N LEU A 170 2.10 9.32 -10.09
CA LEU A 170 3.33 10.12 -10.14
C LEU A 170 4.50 9.33 -10.74
N GLY A 171 4.69 8.08 -10.31
CA GLY A 171 5.71 7.19 -10.86
C GLY A 171 5.53 6.93 -12.36
N ASN A 172 4.31 6.56 -12.76
CA ASN A 172 3.99 6.25 -14.15
C ASN A 172 4.09 7.47 -15.07
N VAL A 173 3.68 8.67 -14.62
CA VAL A 173 3.87 9.90 -15.41
C VAL A 173 5.34 10.10 -15.73
N VAL A 174 6.23 9.96 -14.75
CA VAL A 174 7.67 10.11 -14.97
C VAL A 174 8.20 9.04 -15.93
N PHE A 175 7.84 7.77 -15.75
CA PHE A 175 8.23 6.71 -16.69
C PHE A 175 7.69 6.95 -18.11
N LEU A 176 6.45 7.40 -18.25
CA LEU A 176 5.83 7.70 -19.54
C LEU A 176 6.55 8.83 -20.27
N VAL A 177 6.84 9.92 -19.56
CA VAL A 177 7.63 11.04 -20.11
C VAL A 177 9.00 10.55 -20.58
N ILE A 178 9.69 9.73 -19.78
CA ILE A 178 10.99 9.18 -20.17
C ILE A 178 10.85 8.28 -21.41
N THR A 179 9.86 7.39 -21.44
CA THR A 179 9.65 6.50 -22.61
C THR A 179 9.18 7.24 -23.87
N ALA A 180 8.63 8.46 -23.73
CA ALA A 180 8.24 9.29 -24.86
C ALA A 180 9.43 10.12 -25.40
N VAL A 181 10.37 10.48 -24.54
CA VAL A 181 11.56 11.30 -24.89
C VAL A 181 12.72 10.43 -25.37
N PHE A 182 12.90 9.24 -24.79
CA PHE A 182 14.00 8.33 -25.07
C PHE A 182 13.52 7.07 -25.79
N ASP A 183 14.31 6.61 -26.75
CA ASP A 183 14.08 5.33 -27.41
C ASP A 183 14.33 4.13 -26.48
N SER A 184 13.95 2.92 -26.92
CA SER A 184 14.08 1.72 -26.09
C SER A 184 15.52 1.40 -25.68
N GLU A 185 16.50 1.72 -26.53
CA GLU A 185 17.92 1.49 -26.24
C GLU A 185 18.42 2.45 -25.17
N SER A 186 18.17 3.76 -25.32
CA SER A 186 18.55 4.77 -24.31
C SER A 186 17.82 4.55 -22.99
N PHE A 187 16.55 4.13 -23.05
CA PHE A 187 15.76 3.79 -21.88
C PHE A 187 16.44 2.70 -21.05
N LEU A 188 16.80 1.57 -21.68
CA LEU A 188 17.45 0.45 -21.00
C LEU A 188 18.90 0.76 -20.60
N ALA A 189 19.62 1.57 -21.38
CA ALA A 189 21.00 1.94 -21.09
C ALA A 189 21.11 2.78 -19.81
N TRP A 190 20.32 3.85 -19.69
CA TRP A 190 20.46 4.79 -18.58
C TRP A 190 19.19 5.54 -18.17
N ALA A 191 18.26 5.84 -19.08
CA ALA A 191 17.19 6.80 -18.79
C ALA A 191 16.20 6.31 -17.73
N TRP A 192 16.07 4.99 -17.53
CA TRP A 192 15.29 4.40 -16.42
C TRP A 192 15.75 4.84 -15.03
N ARG A 193 16.96 5.41 -14.89
CA ARG A 193 17.53 5.92 -13.63
C ARG A 193 16.98 7.28 -13.22
N ILE A 194 16.47 8.08 -14.17
CA ILE A 194 15.97 9.44 -13.93
C ILE A 194 14.87 9.52 -12.84
N PRO A 195 13.87 8.62 -12.77
CA PRO A 195 12.85 8.66 -11.71
C PRO A 195 13.47 8.57 -10.30
N PHE A 196 14.56 7.81 -10.15
CA PHE A 196 15.26 7.68 -8.88
C PHE A 196 15.95 8.97 -8.46
N TRP A 197 16.49 9.74 -9.40
CA TRP A 197 17.10 11.04 -9.10
C TRP A 197 16.08 12.12 -8.80
N ILE A 198 14.89 12.07 -9.40
CA ILE A 198 13.78 12.98 -9.09
C ILE A 198 13.35 12.85 -7.61
N SER A 199 13.46 11.65 -7.02
CA SER A 199 13.20 11.43 -5.58
C SER A 199 14.03 12.37 -4.68
N LEU A 200 15.27 12.68 -5.05
CA LEU A 200 16.12 13.61 -4.29
C LEU A 200 15.55 15.04 -4.29
N VAL A 201 14.91 15.45 -5.38
CA VAL A 201 14.22 16.74 -5.51
C VAL A 201 12.91 16.75 -4.71
N MET A 202 12.29 15.58 -4.53
CA MET A 202 11.10 15.44 -3.69
C MET A 202 11.40 15.47 -2.19
N LEU A 203 12.67 15.29 -1.78
CA LEU A 203 13.06 15.32 -0.37
C LEU A 203 12.78 16.66 0.33
N PRO A 204 13.15 17.84 -0.22
CA PRO A 204 12.75 19.13 0.35
C PRO A 204 11.24 19.29 0.49
N VAL A 205 10.47 18.81 -0.49
CA VAL A 205 9.00 18.89 -0.49
C VAL A 205 8.44 18.01 0.63
N ALA A 206 8.90 16.76 0.73
CA ALA A 206 8.54 15.85 1.81
C ALA A 206 8.89 16.46 3.18
N PHE A 207 10.07 17.05 3.31
CA PHE A 207 10.52 17.68 4.55
C PHE A 207 9.62 18.85 4.97
N VAL A 208 9.26 19.74 4.03
CA VAL A 208 8.34 20.86 4.29
C VAL A 208 6.96 20.35 4.70
N ILE A 209 6.43 19.34 4.01
CA ILE A 209 5.13 18.74 4.32
C ILE A 209 5.14 18.10 5.70
N HIS A 210 6.17 17.33 6.03
CA HIS A 210 6.33 16.70 7.34
C HIS A 210 6.45 17.75 8.44
N ARG A 211 7.26 18.79 8.24
CA ARG A 211 7.37 19.89 9.19
C ARG A 211 6.01 20.56 9.43
N TYR A 212 5.26 20.82 8.37
CA TYR A 212 3.93 21.42 8.47
C TYR A 212 2.93 20.49 9.19
N LEU A 213 2.96 19.18 8.91
CA LEU A 213 2.16 18.17 9.61
C LEU A 213 2.49 18.14 11.11
N GLU A 214 3.77 18.18 11.47
CA GLU A 214 4.24 18.13 12.85
C GLU A 214 3.89 19.40 13.64
N GLU A 215 3.83 20.54 12.96
CA GLU A 215 3.43 21.83 13.54
C GLU A 215 1.91 21.91 13.76
N THR A 216 1.12 20.96 13.25
CA THR A 216 -0.32 20.93 13.55
C THR A 216 -0.55 20.70 15.05
N PRO A 217 -1.44 21.48 15.69
CA PRO A 217 -1.71 21.32 17.12
C PRO A 217 -2.15 19.90 17.51
N GLU A 218 -2.76 19.16 16.56
CA GLU A 218 -3.17 17.76 16.69
C GLU A 218 -1.99 16.82 16.85
N PHE A 219 -0.97 16.96 16.00
CA PHE A 219 0.25 16.15 16.09
C PHE A 219 1.00 16.46 17.38
N GLN A 220 0.99 17.73 17.83
CA GLN A 220 1.60 18.13 19.09
C GLN A 220 0.85 17.59 20.31
N GLU A 221 -0.48 17.64 20.34
CA GLU A 221 -1.29 17.05 21.42
C GLU A 221 -1.12 15.54 21.48
N LEU A 222 -1.09 14.86 20.34
CA LEU A 222 -0.87 13.42 20.24
C LEU A 222 0.55 13.03 20.67
N SER A 223 1.55 13.78 20.21
CA SER A 223 2.94 13.59 20.61
C SER A 223 3.13 13.80 22.11
N LYS A 224 2.46 14.79 22.71
CA LYS A 224 2.45 15.00 24.16
C LYS A 224 1.80 13.84 24.90
N LYS A 225 0.61 13.37 24.47
CA LYS A 225 -0.04 12.18 25.05
C LYS A 225 0.82 10.92 24.94
N LEU A 226 1.57 10.76 23.85
CA LEU A 226 2.49 9.64 23.64
C LEU A 226 3.78 9.78 24.47
N ALA A 227 4.24 11.00 24.73
CA ALA A 227 5.42 11.30 25.55
C ALA A 227 5.12 11.22 27.07
N GLU A 228 3.89 11.56 27.48
CA GLU A 228 3.40 11.49 28.86
C GLU A 228 2.90 10.07 29.23
N ALA A 229 2.70 9.20 28.24
CA ALA A 229 2.39 7.80 28.48
C ALA A 229 3.58 7.12 29.20
N PRO A 230 3.37 6.46 30.35
CA PRO A 230 4.46 5.96 31.18
C PRO A 230 5.39 5.01 30.44
N VAL A 231 6.69 5.26 30.59
CA VAL A 231 7.88 4.60 29.99
C VAL A 231 7.93 3.06 30.19
N ALA A 232 6.98 2.48 30.94
CA ALA A 232 7.02 1.10 31.44
C ALA A 232 5.95 0.14 30.88
N ARG A 233 5.24 0.44 29.78
CA ARG A 233 4.40 -0.59 29.12
C ARG A 233 5.22 -1.34 28.08
N LYS A 234 5.58 -2.60 28.41
CA LYS A 234 6.12 -3.65 27.52
C LYS A 234 5.78 -3.39 26.05
N SER A 235 6.75 -3.44 25.14
CA SER A 235 6.59 -3.18 23.69
C SER A 235 5.15 -3.46 23.21
N PRO A 236 4.37 -2.43 22.80
CA PRO A 236 2.98 -2.58 22.37
C PRO A 236 2.79 -3.66 21.29
N ILE A 237 3.78 -3.82 20.41
CA ILE A 237 3.89 -4.90 19.42
C ILE A 237 3.93 -6.28 20.10
N LEU A 238 4.78 -6.44 21.11
CA LEU A 238 4.90 -7.69 21.86
C LEU A 238 3.64 -8.01 22.67
N GLN A 239 2.93 -6.98 23.16
CA GLN A 239 1.63 -7.16 23.82
C GLN A 239 0.56 -7.65 22.84
N VAL A 240 0.51 -7.09 21.63
CA VAL A 240 -0.41 -7.54 20.58
C VAL A 240 -0.15 -9.00 20.22
N LEU A 241 1.12 -9.38 19.98
CA LEU A 241 1.49 -10.75 19.61
C LEU A 241 1.17 -11.76 20.71
N ARG A 242 1.18 -11.34 21.99
CA ARG A 242 0.81 -12.21 23.12
C ARG A 242 -0.69 -12.25 23.40
N LYS A 243 -1.39 -11.11 23.29
CA LYS A 243 -2.80 -10.99 23.70
C LYS A 243 -3.78 -11.26 22.57
N ASN A 244 -3.45 -10.93 21.33
CA ASN A 244 -4.36 -11.02 20.18
C ASN A 244 -3.72 -11.56 18.87
N PRO A 245 -2.88 -12.62 18.91
CA PRO A 245 -2.24 -13.14 17.71
C PRO A 245 -3.24 -13.61 16.65
N GLY A 246 -4.35 -14.23 17.08
CA GLY A 246 -5.39 -14.68 16.15
C GLY A 246 -6.07 -13.55 15.38
N THR A 247 -6.29 -12.39 16.01
CA THR A 247 -6.90 -11.23 15.33
C THR A 247 -5.91 -10.57 14.38
N VAL A 248 -4.62 -10.54 14.71
CA VAL A 248 -3.58 -10.06 13.77
C VAL A 248 -3.50 -10.96 12.56
N LEU A 249 -3.50 -12.29 12.75
CA LEU A 249 -3.36 -13.23 11.64
C LEU A 249 -4.59 -13.21 10.73
N THR A 250 -5.81 -13.15 11.28
CA THR A 250 -7.02 -13.03 10.44
C THR A 250 -7.11 -11.67 9.76
N ALA A 251 -6.68 -10.57 10.40
CA ALA A 251 -6.58 -9.28 9.72
C ALA A 251 -5.56 -9.34 8.57
N ALA A 252 -4.37 -9.89 8.81
CA ALA A 252 -3.35 -10.06 7.78
C ALA A 252 -3.85 -10.92 6.61
N GLY A 253 -4.48 -12.06 6.88
CA GLY A 253 -5.06 -12.94 5.86
C GLY A 253 -6.17 -12.27 5.07
N ALA A 254 -7.07 -11.52 5.73
CA ALA A 254 -8.13 -10.77 5.07
C ALA A 254 -7.60 -9.67 4.13
N ASN A 255 -6.45 -9.06 4.46
CA ASN A 255 -5.84 -8.00 3.64
C ASN A 255 -4.82 -8.50 2.62
N ALA A 256 -4.27 -9.71 2.78
CA ALA A 256 -3.24 -10.25 1.90
C ALA A 256 -3.64 -10.19 0.43
N ILE A 257 -4.87 -10.57 0.10
CA ILE A 257 -5.40 -10.48 -1.26
C ILE A 257 -5.35 -9.07 -1.83
N GLY A 258 -5.68 -8.04 -1.05
CA GLY A 258 -5.62 -6.65 -1.53
C GLY A 258 -4.22 -6.25 -1.99
N VAL A 259 -3.20 -6.64 -1.21
CA VAL A 259 -1.81 -6.35 -1.56
C VAL A 259 -1.32 -7.24 -2.71
N ILE A 260 -1.63 -8.54 -2.69
CA ILE A 260 -1.27 -9.49 -3.76
C ILE A 260 -1.85 -9.03 -5.10
N PHE A 261 -3.15 -8.74 -5.12
CA PHE A 261 -3.88 -8.33 -6.31
C PHE A 261 -3.31 -7.01 -6.87
N PHE A 262 -2.99 -6.07 -5.98
CA PHE A 262 -2.41 -4.79 -6.36
C PHE A 262 -1.07 -4.95 -7.09
N TYR A 263 -0.07 -5.58 -6.47
CA TYR A 263 1.26 -5.72 -7.07
C TYR A 263 1.27 -6.63 -8.30
N THR A 264 0.41 -7.64 -8.32
CA THR A 264 0.19 -8.47 -9.51
C THR A 264 -0.39 -7.63 -10.66
N MET A 265 -1.28 -6.67 -10.37
CA MET A 265 -1.80 -5.73 -11.36
C MET A 265 -0.76 -4.69 -11.79
N ILE A 266 -0.19 -3.90 -10.88
CA ILE A 266 0.64 -2.74 -11.25
C ILE A 266 2.06 -3.10 -11.69
N THR A 267 2.59 -4.24 -11.26
CA THR A 267 3.98 -4.63 -11.51
C THR A 267 4.03 -5.92 -12.30
N GLY A 268 3.24 -6.90 -11.89
CA GLY A 268 3.16 -8.20 -12.57
C GLY A 268 2.66 -8.09 -14.00
N SER A 269 1.52 -7.40 -14.22
CA SER A 269 0.97 -7.25 -15.57
C SER A 269 1.88 -6.44 -16.50
N VAL A 270 2.65 -5.47 -15.96
CA VAL A 270 3.65 -4.71 -16.72
C VAL A 270 4.71 -5.64 -17.27
N GLN A 271 5.33 -6.42 -16.39
CA GLN A 271 6.35 -7.38 -16.79
C GLN A 271 5.78 -8.41 -17.78
N PHE A 272 4.57 -8.93 -17.51
CA PHE A 272 3.95 -9.93 -18.37
C PHE A 272 3.66 -9.40 -19.78
N ALA A 273 2.95 -8.27 -19.88
CA ALA A 273 2.54 -7.69 -21.15
C ALA A 273 3.73 -7.24 -22.00
N THR A 274 4.77 -6.68 -21.36
CA THR A 274 5.95 -6.19 -22.08
C THR A 274 6.92 -7.31 -22.48
N THR A 275 7.05 -8.35 -21.65
CA THR A 275 8.02 -9.45 -21.89
C THR A 275 7.43 -10.57 -22.75
N TYR A 276 6.21 -11.02 -22.46
CA TYR A 276 5.62 -12.19 -23.12
C TYR A 276 4.71 -11.83 -24.29
N LEU A 277 3.99 -10.71 -24.20
CA LEU A 277 3.05 -10.28 -25.26
C LEU A 277 3.68 -9.25 -26.20
N GLY A 278 4.88 -8.74 -25.88
CA GLY A 278 5.58 -7.73 -26.66
C GLY A 278 4.82 -6.42 -26.79
N ILE A 279 3.89 -6.11 -25.89
CA ILE A 279 3.12 -4.86 -25.88
C ILE A 279 4.06 -3.73 -25.44
N GLU A 280 3.94 -2.58 -26.11
CA GLU A 280 4.77 -1.42 -25.82
C GLU A 280 4.63 -0.95 -24.36
N ARG A 281 5.77 -0.63 -23.72
CA ARG A 281 5.83 -0.20 -22.31
C ARG A 281 4.96 1.03 -22.05
N SER A 282 5.02 2.01 -22.95
CA SER A 282 4.25 3.27 -22.87
C SER A 282 2.74 2.99 -22.83
N THR A 283 2.26 2.11 -23.70
CA THR A 283 0.86 1.68 -23.76
C THR A 283 0.41 1.01 -22.46
N VAL A 284 1.19 0.07 -21.94
CA VAL A 284 0.87 -0.63 -20.69
C VAL A 284 0.85 0.33 -19.50
N LEU A 285 1.88 1.17 -19.37
CA LEU A 285 1.97 2.19 -18.32
C LEU A 285 0.83 3.22 -18.42
N GLY A 286 0.40 3.57 -19.63
CA GLY A 286 -0.72 4.48 -19.89
C GLY A 286 -2.05 3.92 -19.37
N PHE A 287 -2.35 2.65 -19.64
CA PHE A 287 -3.55 2.00 -19.09
C PHE A 287 -3.52 1.88 -17.57
N ILE A 288 -2.36 1.56 -16.98
CA ILE A 288 -2.22 1.50 -15.52
C ILE A 288 -2.38 2.89 -14.90
N LEU A 289 -1.81 3.92 -15.52
CA LEU A 289 -2.00 5.31 -15.10
C LEU A 289 -3.49 5.66 -15.10
N ALA A 290 -4.20 5.41 -16.21
CA ALA A 290 -5.63 5.68 -16.31
C ALA A 290 -6.43 4.92 -15.25
N ALA A 291 -6.08 3.65 -14.99
CA ALA A 291 -6.74 2.84 -13.96
C ALA A 291 -6.48 3.39 -12.55
N CYS A 292 -5.25 3.80 -12.24
CA CYS A 292 -4.94 4.42 -10.95
C CYS A 292 -5.60 5.80 -10.77
N VAL A 293 -5.74 6.59 -11.84
CA VAL A 293 -6.54 7.83 -11.81
C VAL A 293 -8.00 7.53 -11.49
N LEU A 294 -8.58 6.47 -12.07
CA LEU A 294 -9.94 6.01 -11.74
C LEU A 294 -10.05 5.54 -10.27
N MET A 295 -9.00 4.96 -9.71
CA MET A 295 -8.98 4.50 -8.32
C MET A 295 -9.07 5.66 -7.30
N ILE A 296 -8.52 6.84 -7.63
CA ILE A 296 -8.50 8.01 -6.73
C ILE A 296 -9.90 8.40 -6.22
N PRO A 297 -10.93 8.62 -7.06
CA PRO A 297 -12.28 8.92 -6.56
C PRO A 297 -13.01 7.71 -5.96
N LEU A 298 -12.67 6.49 -6.40
CA LEU A 298 -13.36 5.28 -5.94
C LEU A 298 -13.00 4.89 -4.50
N VAL A 299 -11.77 5.16 -4.06
CA VAL A 299 -11.31 4.84 -2.70
C VAL A 299 -12.10 5.63 -1.63
N PRO A 300 -12.27 6.96 -1.73
CA PRO A 300 -13.12 7.72 -0.81
C PRO A 300 -14.59 7.38 -0.94
N LEU A 301 -15.08 7.07 -2.15
CA LEU A 301 -16.44 6.59 -2.34
C LEU A 301 -16.68 5.29 -1.55
N ALA A 302 -15.78 4.32 -1.65
CA ALA A 302 -15.84 3.09 -0.86
C ALA A 302 -15.76 3.36 0.65
N GLY A 303 -14.88 4.28 1.07
CA GLY A 303 -14.80 4.75 2.45
C GLY A 303 -16.15 5.30 2.95
N TYR A 304 -16.80 6.15 2.16
CA TYR A 304 -18.13 6.68 2.45
C TYR A 304 -19.23 5.62 2.47
N LEU A 305 -19.27 4.72 1.48
CA LEU A 305 -20.22 3.61 1.45
C LEU A 305 -20.11 2.73 2.70
N SER A 306 -18.89 2.58 3.22
CA SER A 306 -18.68 1.82 4.44
C SER A 306 -19.16 2.53 5.70
N ASP A 307 -19.29 3.86 5.69
CA ASP A 307 -19.93 4.62 6.77
C ASP A 307 -21.45 4.37 6.77
N LEU A 308 -22.05 4.10 5.60
CA LEU A 308 -23.50 3.87 5.44
C LEU A 308 -23.91 2.41 5.67
N TYR A 309 -23.21 1.48 5.03
CA TYR A 309 -23.60 0.05 4.96
C TYR A 309 -22.75 -0.84 5.88
N GLY A 310 -21.73 -0.28 6.52
CA GLY A 310 -20.83 -0.98 7.44
C GLY A 310 -19.53 -1.46 6.80
N ARG A 311 -18.44 -1.42 7.59
CA ARG A 311 -17.07 -1.74 7.15
C ARG A 311 -16.91 -3.15 6.61
N LYS A 312 -17.41 -4.14 7.36
CA LYS A 312 -17.23 -5.57 7.06
C LYS A 312 -17.89 -5.94 5.72
N LEU A 313 -19.07 -5.38 5.42
CA LEU A 313 -19.79 -5.64 4.18
C LEU A 313 -19.04 -5.09 2.97
N ILE A 314 -18.67 -3.80 3.00
CA ILE A 314 -17.98 -3.14 1.88
C ILE A 314 -16.59 -3.75 1.64
N PHE A 315 -15.84 -4.06 2.70
CA PHE A 315 -14.57 -4.77 2.60
C PHE A 315 -14.76 -6.18 1.97
N GLY A 316 -15.82 -6.89 2.38
CA GLY A 316 -16.17 -8.21 1.85
C GLY A 316 -16.56 -8.17 0.37
N ILE A 317 -17.30 -7.15 -0.08
CA ILE A 317 -17.63 -6.94 -1.50
C ILE A 317 -16.36 -6.78 -2.32
N GLY A 318 -15.40 -5.95 -1.88
CA GLY A 318 -14.13 -5.79 -2.57
C GLY A 318 -13.32 -7.09 -2.63
N THR A 319 -13.28 -7.82 -1.51
CA THR A 319 -12.59 -9.11 -1.41
C THR A 319 -13.20 -10.17 -2.33
N ALA A 320 -14.52 -10.28 -2.35
CA ALA A 320 -15.25 -11.19 -3.23
C ALA A 320 -15.12 -10.77 -4.70
N GLY A 321 -15.16 -9.47 -4.99
CA GLY A 321 -14.92 -8.92 -6.31
C GLY A 321 -13.56 -9.33 -6.86
N MET A 322 -12.49 -9.21 -6.07
CA MET A 322 -11.14 -9.67 -6.48
C MET A 322 -11.05 -11.19 -6.65
N LEU A 323 -11.72 -11.97 -5.79
CA LEU A 323 -11.80 -13.43 -5.95
C LEU A 323 -12.39 -13.78 -7.31
N LEU A 324 -13.54 -13.17 -7.65
CA LEU A 324 -14.26 -13.46 -8.90
C LEU A 324 -13.56 -12.86 -10.12
N TRP A 325 -12.90 -11.70 -9.97
CA TRP A 325 -12.26 -10.99 -11.08
C TRP A 325 -10.87 -11.50 -11.41
N GLY A 326 -10.18 -12.19 -10.48
CA GLY A 326 -8.79 -12.65 -10.67
C GLY A 326 -8.59 -13.50 -11.93
N ILE A 327 -9.46 -14.49 -12.18
CA ILE A 327 -9.40 -15.34 -13.37
C ILE A 327 -9.75 -14.57 -14.65
N PRO A 328 -10.92 -13.89 -14.77
CA PRO A 328 -11.24 -13.07 -15.93
C PRO A 328 -10.15 -12.04 -16.28
N MET A 329 -9.60 -11.36 -15.27
CA MET A 329 -8.54 -10.37 -15.44
C MET A 329 -7.33 -10.99 -16.17
N TRP A 330 -6.82 -12.12 -15.68
CA TRP A 330 -5.62 -12.74 -16.25
C TRP A 330 -5.87 -13.45 -17.58
N LEU A 331 -7.08 -13.97 -17.80
CA LEU A 331 -7.47 -14.45 -19.14
C LEU A 331 -7.50 -13.30 -20.14
N MET A 332 -8.09 -12.14 -19.81
CA MET A 332 -8.09 -10.98 -20.70
C MET A 332 -6.67 -10.46 -20.96
N ILE A 333 -5.83 -10.36 -19.92
CA ILE A 333 -4.42 -9.98 -20.09
C ILE A 333 -3.70 -10.97 -21.03
N GLY A 334 -3.87 -12.28 -20.82
CA GLY A 334 -3.25 -13.31 -21.65
C GLY A 334 -3.65 -13.30 -23.13
N HIS A 335 -4.86 -12.83 -23.45
CA HIS A 335 -5.34 -12.71 -24.84
C HIS A 335 -5.09 -11.32 -25.45
N SER A 336 -4.44 -10.42 -24.72
CA SER A 336 -4.10 -9.09 -25.22
C SER A 336 -2.94 -9.16 -26.21
N SER A 337 -2.92 -8.24 -27.18
CA SER A 337 -1.84 -8.13 -28.15
C SER A 337 -1.65 -6.67 -28.57
N GLN A 338 -0.54 -6.38 -29.27
CA GLN A 338 -0.28 -5.06 -29.89
C GLN A 338 -1.48 -4.54 -30.70
N GLY A 339 -2.19 -5.41 -31.43
CA GLY A 339 -3.36 -5.05 -32.23
C GLY A 339 -4.68 -5.01 -31.47
N THR A 340 -4.75 -5.62 -30.28
CA THR A 340 -6.00 -5.79 -29.50
C THR A 340 -5.75 -5.46 -28.03
N LEU A 341 -5.80 -4.16 -27.71
CA LEU A 341 -5.46 -3.64 -26.37
C LEU A 341 -6.64 -3.52 -25.41
N TRP A 342 -7.89 -3.57 -25.92
CA TRP A 342 -9.08 -3.44 -25.08
C TRP A 342 -9.19 -4.48 -23.95
N PRO A 343 -8.75 -5.76 -24.10
CA PRO A 343 -8.85 -6.73 -23.01
C PRO A 343 -7.95 -6.34 -21.84
N PHE A 344 -6.73 -5.86 -22.13
CA PHE A 344 -5.81 -5.35 -21.11
C PHE A 344 -6.44 -4.17 -20.36
N ALA A 345 -7.01 -3.21 -21.09
CA ALA A 345 -7.67 -2.05 -20.52
C ALA A 345 -8.82 -2.44 -19.57
N LEU A 346 -9.74 -3.30 -20.04
CA LEU A 346 -10.85 -3.78 -19.20
C LEU A 346 -10.37 -4.56 -17.99
N ALA A 347 -9.31 -5.38 -18.13
CA ALA A 347 -8.74 -6.14 -17.03
C ALA A 347 -8.26 -5.21 -15.91
N VAL A 348 -7.45 -4.19 -16.23
CA VAL A 348 -6.91 -3.25 -15.23
C VAL A 348 -7.97 -2.29 -14.68
N PHE A 349 -8.95 -1.85 -15.49
CA PHE A 349 -10.05 -1.01 -15.02
C PHE A 349 -11.00 -1.77 -14.09
N GLY A 350 -11.38 -2.99 -14.44
CA GLY A 350 -12.18 -3.83 -13.55
C GLY A 350 -11.45 -4.15 -12.24
N ALA A 351 -10.13 -4.36 -12.31
CA ALA A 351 -9.28 -4.61 -11.16
C ALA A 351 -9.31 -3.44 -10.16
N VAL A 352 -9.07 -2.20 -10.60
CA VAL A 352 -9.11 -1.05 -9.69
C VAL A 352 -10.48 -0.80 -9.08
N ILE A 353 -11.56 -1.11 -9.80
CA ILE A 353 -12.93 -0.98 -9.27
C ILE A 353 -13.12 -1.92 -8.08
N VAL A 354 -12.87 -3.23 -8.24
CA VAL A 354 -13.07 -4.20 -7.15
C VAL A 354 -12.13 -3.94 -5.97
N MET A 355 -10.89 -3.54 -6.26
CA MET A 355 -9.89 -3.22 -5.25
C MET A 355 -10.23 -1.98 -4.42
N SER A 356 -10.90 -0.99 -5.01
CA SER A 356 -11.23 0.27 -4.33
C SER A 356 -12.14 0.05 -3.12
N PHE A 357 -13.07 -0.89 -3.22
CA PHE A 357 -13.98 -1.25 -2.12
C PHE A 357 -13.24 -1.76 -0.88
N GLN A 358 -12.22 -2.60 -1.07
CA GLN A 358 -11.39 -3.08 0.03
C GLN A 358 -10.44 -1.99 0.52
N THR A 359 -9.72 -1.33 -0.39
CA THR A 359 -8.68 -0.35 -0.08
C THR A 359 -9.25 0.84 0.71
N GLY A 360 -10.42 1.35 0.32
CA GLY A 360 -11.07 2.48 0.98
C GLY A 360 -11.60 2.19 2.38
N THR A 361 -11.77 0.92 2.74
CA THR A 361 -12.33 0.51 4.04
C THR A 361 -11.29 -0.08 4.99
N GLN A 362 -10.14 -0.50 4.44
CA GLN A 362 -9.06 -1.19 5.13
C GLN A 362 -8.61 -0.48 6.41
N GLY A 363 -8.21 0.79 6.33
CA GLY A 363 -7.67 1.54 7.47
C GLY A 363 -8.65 1.62 8.65
N THR A 364 -9.91 1.91 8.36
CA THR A 364 -10.97 1.99 9.38
C THR A 364 -11.37 0.64 9.95
N LEU A 365 -11.53 -0.38 9.12
CA LEU A 365 -11.89 -1.71 9.59
C LEU A 365 -10.81 -2.21 10.56
N PHE A 366 -9.54 -2.05 10.19
CA PHE A 366 -8.41 -2.53 10.98
C PHE A 366 -8.30 -1.81 12.31
N ALA A 367 -8.53 -0.50 12.32
CA ALA A 367 -8.61 0.26 13.57
C ALA A 367 -9.73 -0.28 14.48
N GLU A 368 -10.90 -0.63 13.95
CA GLU A 368 -12.03 -1.11 14.74
C GLU A 368 -11.85 -2.54 15.29
N LEU A 369 -10.97 -3.39 14.70
CA LEU A 369 -10.74 -4.77 15.15
C LEU A 369 -10.04 -4.91 16.50
N PHE A 370 -9.32 -3.88 16.92
CA PHE A 370 -8.45 -3.92 18.08
C PHE A 370 -8.93 -2.95 19.17
N PRO A 371 -8.79 -3.34 20.46
CA PRO A 371 -9.06 -2.46 21.60
C PRO A 371 -8.26 -1.15 21.51
N PRO A 372 -8.79 0.00 22.00
CA PRO A 372 -8.15 1.30 21.88
C PRO A 372 -6.69 1.34 22.31
N GLU A 373 -6.31 0.57 23.34
CA GLU A 373 -4.97 0.59 23.95
C GLU A 373 -3.89 -0.04 23.06
N ILE A 374 -4.27 -0.93 22.15
CA ILE A 374 -3.36 -1.67 21.26
C ILE A 374 -3.73 -1.54 19.78
N ARG A 375 -4.72 -0.70 19.48
CA ARG A 375 -5.35 -0.54 18.17
C ARG A 375 -4.34 -0.34 17.05
N PHE A 376 -3.44 0.59 17.32
CA PHE A 376 -2.44 1.03 16.39
C PHE A 376 -1.42 -0.05 16.04
N SER A 377 -0.80 -0.64 17.06
CA SER A 377 0.20 -1.70 16.87
C SER A 377 -0.42 -2.95 16.26
N GLY A 378 -1.69 -3.26 16.60
CA GLY A 378 -2.45 -4.36 16.01
C GLY A 378 -2.72 -4.18 14.53
N ALA A 379 -3.31 -3.04 14.16
CA ALA A 379 -3.60 -2.70 12.76
C ALA A 379 -2.32 -2.66 11.92
N SER A 380 -1.24 -2.06 12.44
CA SER A 380 0.04 -2.00 11.76
C SER A 380 0.67 -3.37 11.56
N LEU A 381 0.65 -4.25 12.57
CA LEU A 381 1.19 -5.60 12.41
C LEU A 381 0.41 -6.42 11.38
N GLY A 382 -0.93 -6.36 11.41
CA GLY A 382 -1.78 -7.04 10.44
C GLY A 382 -1.47 -6.59 9.01
N TYR A 383 -1.34 -5.27 8.81
CA TYR A 383 -0.95 -4.70 7.51
C TYR A 383 0.44 -5.14 7.08
N GLN A 384 1.46 -5.04 7.96
CA GLN A 384 2.83 -5.37 7.59
C GLN A 384 3.00 -6.85 7.23
N ILE A 385 2.35 -7.77 7.94
CA ILE A 385 2.35 -9.20 7.58
C ILE A 385 1.73 -9.41 6.20
N SER A 386 0.58 -8.79 5.94
CA SER A 386 -0.06 -8.85 4.62
C SER A 386 0.80 -8.21 3.51
N ALA A 387 1.55 -7.16 3.84
CA ALA A 387 2.45 -6.47 2.92
C ALA A 387 3.64 -7.34 2.53
N ILE A 388 4.21 -8.10 3.48
CA ILE A 388 5.25 -9.09 3.20
C ILE A 388 4.72 -10.13 2.21
N ILE A 389 3.57 -10.75 2.50
CA ILE A 389 2.97 -11.76 1.62
C ILE A 389 2.72 -11.18 0.22
N GLY A 390 2.12 -10.00 0.14
CA GLY A 390 1.87 -9.32 -1.13
C GLY A 390 3.12 -8.92 -1.88
N GLY A 391 4.22 -8.62 -1.18
CA GLY A 391 5.52 -8.30 -1.78
C GLY A 391 6.13 -9.44 -2.59
N PHE A 392 5.79 -10.69 -2.28
CA PHE A 392 6.19 -11.87 -3.06
C PHE A 392 5.30 -12.13 -4.27
N SER A 393 4.16 -11.43 -4.41
CA SER A 393 3.17 -11.75 -5.45
C SER A 393 3.71 -11.70 -6.89
N PRO A 394 4.57 -10.74 -7.30
CA PRO A 394 5.12 -10.76 -8.65
C PRO A 394 6.09 -11.94 -8.88
N MET A 395 6.80 -12.41 -7.84
CA MET A 395 7.63 -13.61 -7.95
C MET A 395 6.77 -14.87 -8.15
N VAL A 396 5.71 -15.02 -7.36
CA VAL A 396 4.77 -16.13 -7.48
C VAL A 396 4.13 -16.12 -8.87
N MET A 397 3.76 -14.96 -9.38
CA MET A 397 3.26 -14.79 -10.74
C MET A 397 4.25 -15.32 -11.78
N VAL A 398 5.53 -14.95 -11.70
CA VAL A 398 6.59 -15.44 -12.61
C VAL A 398 6.72 -16.97 -12.53
N LEU A 399 6.68 -17.55 -11.33
CA LEU A 399 6.70 -19.01 -11.13
C LEU A 399 5.49 -19.70 -11.76
N LEU A 400 4.31 -19.08 -11.71
CA LEU A 400 3.09 -19.65 -12.26
C LEU A 400 3.06 -19.59 -13.79
N ILE A 401 3.53 -18.48 -14.37
CA ILE A 401 3.67 -18.32 -15.83
C ILE A 401 4.74 -19.28 -16.37
N ASN A 402 5.87 -19.39 -15.65
CA ASN A 402 6.97 -20.31 -15.94
C ASN A 402 7.48 -20.24 -17.40
N GLY A 403 7.61 -19.03 -17.95
CA GLY A 403 8.10 -18.84 -19.31
C GLY A 403 7.06 -19.00 -20.42
N ASP A 404 5.82 -19.38 -20.10
CA ASP A 404 4.77 -19.66 -21.08
C ASP A 404 3.53 -18.78 -20.83
N ALA A 405 3.26 -17.89 -21.78
CA ALA A 405 2.14 -16.94 -21.73
C ALA A 405 0.77 -17.61 -21.59
N SER A 406 0.61 -18.85 -22.08
CA SER A 406 -0.64 -19.60 -21.97
C SER A 406 -1.00 -19.93 -20.52
N ASN A 407 -0.02 -19.91 -19.60
CA ASN A 407 -0.21 -20.15 -18.18
C ASN A 407 -0.72 -18.92 -17.41
N ALA A 408 -1.05 -17.81 -18.07
CA ALA A 408 -1.63 -16.61 -17.46
C ALA A 408 -2.81 -16.91 -16.52
N TRP A 409 -3.67 -17.87 -16.89
CA TRP A 409 -4.82 -18.28 -16.08
C TRP A 409 -4.43 -18.78 -14.67
N ARG A 410 -3.23 -19.35 -14.50
CA ARG A 410 -2.73 -19.85 -13.21
C ARG A 410 -2.53 -18.71 -12.22
N VAL A 411 -2.14 -17.53 -12.70
CA VAL A 411 -2.05 -16.32 -11.87
C VAL A 411 -3.45 -15.91 -11.41
N GLY A 412 -4.43 -15.94 -12.31
CA GLY A 412 -5.83 -15.69 -11.97
C GLY A 412 -6.37 -16.67 -10.92
N ALA A 413 -6.04 -17.96 -11.04
CA ALA A 413 -6.39 -18.98 -10.06
C ALA A 413 -5.72 -18.74 -8.68
N PHE A 414 -4.46 -18.30 -8.68
CA PHE A 414 -3.76 -17.89 -7.46
C PHE A 414 -4.45 -16.68 -6.79
N LEU A 415 -4.85 -15.67 -7.55
CA LEU A 415 -5.62 -14.53 -7.02
C LEU A 415 -6.97 -14.96 -6.47
N ALA A 416 -7.68 -15.87 -7.14
CA ALA A 416 -8.95 -16.42 -6.66
C ALA A 416 -8.76 -17.21 -5.35
N GLY A 417 -7.71 -18.03 -5.25
CA GLY A 417 -7.36 -18.76 -4.03
C GLY A 417 -7.01 -17.83 -2.86
N ALA A 418 -6.19 -16.80 -3.11
CA ALA A 418 -5.88 -15.78 -2.11
C ALA A 418 -7.14 -14.99 -1.69
N GLY A 419 -8.05 -14.70 -2.61
CA GLY A 419 -9.34 -14.08 -2.33
C GLY A 419 -10.25 -14.96 -1.47
N ALA A 420 -10.28 -16.27 -1.71
CA ALA A 420 -11.02 -17.22 -0.89
C ALA A 420 -10.49 -17.25 0.55
N ILE A 421 -9.16 -17.31 0.72
CA ILE A 421 -8.51 -17.23 2.04
C ILE A 421 -8.86 -15.90 2.72
N GLY A 422 -8.81 -14.79 1.98
CA GLY A 422 -9.15 -13.46 2.49
C GLY A 422 -10.60 -13.38 2.99
N LEU A 423 -11.56 -13.92 2.24
CA LEU A 423 -12.96 -14.01 2.66
C LEU A 423 -13.14 -14.91 3.87
N LEU A 424 -12.48 -16.06 3.94
CA LEU A 424 -12.53 -16.95 5.10
C LEU A 424 -12.03 -16.25 6.37
N CYS A 425 -10.93 -15.50 6.26
CA CYS A 425 -10.40 -14.68 7.34
C CYS A 425 -11.38 -13.57 7.76
N LEU A 426 -12.03 -12.91 6.79
CA LEU A 426 -13.06 -11.91 7.07
C LEU A 426 -14.28 -12.51 7.77
N VAL A 427 -14.74 -13.70 7.36
CA VAL A 427 -15.83 -14.42 8.02
C VAL A 427 -15.44 -14.79 9.45
N ALA A 428 -14.21 -15.25 9.68
CA ALA A 428 -13.70 -15.53 11.02
C ALA A 428 -13.69 -14.26 11.90
N ILE A 429 -13.29 -13.11 11.34
CA ILE A 429 -13.39 -11.80 12.00
C ILE A 429 -14.85 -11.48 12.34
N VAL A 430 -15.78 -11.65 11.40
CA VAL A 430 -17.19 -11.33 11.61
C VAL A 430 -17.75 -12.19 12.75
N ARG A 431 -17.51 -13.51 12.74
CA ARG A 431 -18.00 -14.44 13.77
C ARG A 431 -17.45 -14.14 15.16
N LYS A 432 -16.18 -13.76 15.27
CA LYS A 432 -15.53 -13.45 16.56
C LYS A 432 -15.98 -12.12 17.16
N TYR A 433 -16.39 -11.17 16.33
CA TYR A 433 -16.74 -9.80 16.73
C TYR A 433 -18.21 -9.45 16.41
N SER A 434 -19.08 -10.45 16.29
CA SER A 434 -20.53 -10.25 16.43
C SER A 434 -20.86 -10.30 17.92
N PRO A 435 -21.56 -9.30 18.49
CA PRO A 435 -22.04 -9.43 19.86
C PRO A 435 -22.92 -10.69 19.97
N PRO A 436 -22.81 -11.47 21.06
CA PRO A 436 -23.89 -12.39 21.43
C PRO A 436 -25.15 -11.55 21.60
N ASP A 437 -26.27 -12.00 21.04
CA ASP A 437 -27.61 -11.42 21.09
C ASP A 437 -27.74 -10.14 21.93
N VAL A 438 -27.94 -9.01 21.25
CA VAL A 438 -28.74 -7.95 21.84
C VAL A 438 -30.14 -8.53 21.96
N GLN A 439 -30.40 -9.24 23.07
CA GLN A 439 -31.74 -9.44 23.57
C GLN A 439 -32.39 -8.06 23.53
N GLN A 440 -33.35 -7.94 22.62
CA GLN A 440 -34.28 -6.82 22.59
C GLN A 440 -34.84 -6.69 24.00
N THR A 441 -34.30 -5.74 24.76
CA THR A 441 -34.97 -5.29 25.97
C THR A 441 -36.25 -4.64 25.46
N PRO A 442 -37.45 -5.17 25.75
CA PRO A 442 -38.66 -4.60 25.23
C PRO A 442 -38.74 -3.17 25.76
N ALA A 443 -38.82 -2.22 24.83
CA ALA A 443 -39.02 -0.82 25.15
C ALA A 443 -40.21 -0.73 26.12
N ARG A 444 -39.95 -0.32 27.37
CA ARG A 444 -40.99 0.10 28.29
C ARG A 444 -41.79 1.19 27.58
N ARG A 445 -42.96 0.84 27.08
CA ARG A 445 -44.02 1.79 26.76
C ARG A 445 -44.34 2.50 28.07
N SER A 446 -43.80 3.69 28.25
CA SER A 446 -44.34 4.65 29.22
C SER A 446 -45.73 5.04 28.71
N THR A 447 -46.74 4.47 29.33
CA THR A 447 -48.09 5.02 29.42
C THR A 447 -48.00 6.48 29.81
N VAL A 448 -48.32 7.38 28.88
CA VAL A 448 -48.84 8.70 29.22
C VAL A 448 -50.35 8.57 29.14
N ALA A 449 -50.95 8.36 30.31
CA ALA A 449 -52.35 8.61 30.58
C ALA A 449 -52.38 9.53 31.81
N ALA A 450 -52.61 10.82 31.54
CA ALA A 450 -53.22 11.82 32.41
C ALA A 450 -53.37 13.09 31.59
#